data_AF-A0A9D8ZH38-F1
#
_entry.id   AF-A0A9D8ZH38-F1
#
_cell.length_a   1.000
_cell.length_b   1.000
_cell.length_c   1.000
_cell.angle_alpha   90.00
_cell.angle_beta   90.00
_cell.angle_gamma   90.00
#
_symmetry.space_group_name_H-M   'P 1'
#
loop_
_entity.id
_entity.type
_entity.pdbx_description
1 polymer ?
#
loop_
_entity_poly.entity_id
_entity_poly.type
_entity_poly.pdbx_seq_one_letter_code
_entity_poly.pdbx_strand_id
1 'polypeptide(L)'
;MIPRDLSKDIKKRLQSINGQIGGLIKMLDEDTDPEKILIQFKAAQKGLDKAHFLLLDEVYRKALAIKISETVEACPGNCGNEGRIEFIRKQFPDLELDSLTEKMREIDALKAKLENHKNA
;
A
#
# COMPACT_ATOMS: atom_id res chain seq x y z
N MET A 1 -1.06 -2.31 -11.53
CA MET A 1 -0.36 -1.08 -11.08
C MET A 1 -1.23 -0.38 -10.02
N ILE A 2 -0.66 0.29 -9.01
CA ILE A 2 -1.48 1.00 -8.00
C ILE A 2 -2.08 2.26 -8.64
N PRO A 3 -3.41 2.48 -8.56
CA PRO A 3 -4.04 3.71 -9.04
C PRO A 3 -3.38 4.95 -8.44
N ARG A 4 -3.01 5.92 -9.29
CA ARG A 4 -2.34 7.16 -8.87
C ARG A 4 -3.17 7.92 -7.85
N ASP A 5 -4.49 7.92 -8.00
CA ASP A 5 -5.42 8.62 -7.12
C ASP A 5 -5.35 8.09 -5.68
N LEU A 6 -5.18 6.78 -5.49
CA LEU A 6 -5.05 6.18 -4.15
C LEU A 6 -3.75 6.63 -3.46
N SER A 7 -2.67 6.84 -4.22
CA SER A 7 -1.35 7.21 -3.68
C SER A 7 -1.15 8.72 -3.44
N LYS A 8 -2.05 9.56 -3.96
CA LYS A 8 -1.88 11.03 -3.97
C LYS A 8 -1.77 11.63 -2.58
N ASP A 9 -2.60 11.18 -1.66
CA ASP A 9 -2.63 11.69 -0.29
C ASP A 9 -1.45 11.19 0.54
N ILE A 10 -0.96 9.97 0.29
CA ILE A 10 0.30 9.48 0.87
C ILE A 10 1.46 10.36 0.43
N LYS A 11 1.56 10.68 -0.87
CA LYS A 11 2.61 11.57 -1.38
C LYS A 11 2.61 12.93 -0.67
N LYS A 12 1.44 13.55 -0.48
CA LYS A 12 1.32 14.82 0.26
C LYS A 12 1.80 14.71 1.71
N ARG A 13 1.45 13.61 2.40
CA ARG A 13 1.91 13.35 3.77
C ARG A 13 3.42 13.21 3.85
N LEU A 14 4.02 12.46 2.93
CA LEU A 14 5.48 12.30 2.85
C LEU A 14 6.18 13.63 2.58
N GLN A 15 5.62 14.50 1.74
CA GLN A 15 6.17 15.85 1.52
C GLN A 15 6.13 16.70 2.80
N SER A 16 5.07 16.59 3.60
CA SER A 16 4.97 17.27 4.90
C SER A 16 6.03 16.75 5.89
N ILE A 17 6.19 15.42 5.97
CA ILE A 17 7.21 14.78 6.83
C ILE A 17 8.62 15.19 6.38
N ASN A 18 8.88 15.27 5.07
CA ASN A 18 10.15 15.77 4.56
C ASN A 18 10.44 17.20 5.03
N GLY A 19 9.42 18.06 5.11
CA GLY A 19 9.53 19.38 5.73
C GLY A 19 9.89 19.32 7.22
N GLN A 20 9.30 18.40 7.97
CA GLN A 20 9.62 18.18 9.40
C GLN A 20 11.06 17.69 9.59
N ILE A 21 11.53 16.76 8.75
CA ILE A 21 12.91 16.27 8.76
C ILE A 21 13.87 17.41 8.43
N GLY A 22 13.56 18.24 7.42
CA GLY A 22 14.35 19.43 7.12
C GLY A 22 14.42 20.43 8.27
N GLY A 23 13.32 20.59 9.03
CA GLY A 23 13.30 21.38 10.25
C GLY A 23 14.21 20.80 11.35
N LEU A 24 14.18 19.48 11.54
CA LEU A 24 15.02 18.79 12.51
C LEU A 24 16.52 18.95 12.22
N ILE A 25 16.91 18.85 10.94
CA ILE A 25 18.31 19.06 10.54
C ILE A 25 18.76 20.47 10.97
N LYS A 26 17.96 21.50 10.66
CA LYS A 26 18.27 22.89 11.07
C LYS A 26 18.37 23.05 12.58
N MET A 27 17.46 22.42 13.33
CA MET A 27 17.49 22.49 14.80
C MET A 27 18.76 21.85 15.39
N LEU A 28 19.34 20.86 14.72
CA LEU A 28 20.60 20.23 15.13
C LEU A 28 21.83 21.06 14.73
N ASP A 29 21.74 21.84 13.65
CA ASP A 29 22.78 22.78 13.22
C ASP A 29 22.81 24.05 14.11
N GLU A 30 21.70 24.35 14.78
CA GLU A 30 21.49 25.49 15.67
C GLU A 30 21.63 25.07 17.15
N ASP A 31 21.88 26.01 18.05
CA ASP A 31 21.91 25.77 19.52
C ASP A 31 20.48 25.66 20.08
N THR A 32 19.67 24.78 19.47
CA THR A 32 18.27 24.58 19.81
C THR A 32 18.15 23.69 21.05
N ASP A 33 17.22 24.06 21.94
CA ASP A 33 16.85 23.27 23.11
C ASP A 33 16.61 21.77 22.77
N PRO A 34 17.37 20.85 23.40
CA PRO A 34 17.24 19.41 23.19
C PRO A 34 15.81 18.86 23.37
N GLU A 35 15.02 19.45 24.28
CA GLU A 35 13.64 19.00 24.50
C GLU A 35 12.78 19.29 23.26
N LYS A 36 12.97 20.44 22.62
CA LYS A 36 12.27 20.80 21.38
C LYS A 36 12.66 19.87 20.24
N ILE A 37 13.95 19.55 20.11
CA ILE A 37 14.45 18.59 19.10
C ILE A 37 13.74 17.25 19.29
N LEU A 38 13.70 16.73 20.52
CA LEU A 38 13.06 15.46 20.83
C LEU A 38 11.56 15.45 20.50
N ILE A 39 10.84 16.54 20.80
CA ILE A 39 9.42 16.69 20.46
C ILE A 39 9.19 16.64 18.94
N GLN A 40 9.98 17.40 18.18
CA GLN A 40 9.85 17.41 16.72
C GLN A 40 10.22 16.06 16.09
N PHE A 41 11.22 15.37 16.66
CA PHE A 41 11.64 14.06 16.18
C PHE A 41 10.52 13.03 16.38
N LYS A 42 9.90 13.01 17.57
CA LYS A 42 8.74 12.16 17.86
C LYS A 42 7.54 12.48 16.96
N ALA A 43 7.34 13.75 16.61
CA ALA A 43 6.27 14.16 15.70
C ALA A 43 6.50 13.61 14.28
N ALA A 44 7.73 13.71 13.76
CA ALA A 44 8.11 13.16 12.46
C ALA A 44 7.97 11.63 12.43
N GLN A 45 8.42 10.93 13.48
CA GLN A 45 8.26 9.48 13.63
C GLN A 45 6.79 9.07 13.57
N LYS A 46 5.93 9.65 14.41
CA LYS A 46 4.49 9.35 14.41
C LYS A 46 3.82 9.70 13.07
N GLY A 47 4.28 10.76 12.42
CA GLY A 47 3.83 11.13 11.08
C GLY A 47 4.12 10.03 10.06
N LEU A 48 5.33 9.50 10.09
CA LEU A 48 5.77 8.41 9.21
C LEU A 48 5.03 7.10 9.50
N ASP A 49 4.89 6.72 10.77
CA ASP A 49 4.14 5.52 11.18
C ASP A 49 2.70 5.56 10.66
N LYS A 50 2.05 6.73 10.77
CA LYS A 50 0.69 6.93 10.24
C LYS A 50 0.64 6.88 8.72
N ALA A 51 1.63 7.45 8.04
CA ALA A 51 1.72 7.39 6.58
C ALA A 51 1.91 5.94 6.09
N HIS A 52 2.72 5.15 6.80
CA HIS A 52 2.93 3.74 6.54
C HIS A 52 1.64 2.93 6.70
N PHE A 53 0.93 3.10 7.83
CA PHE A 53 -0.35 2.44 8.06
C PHE A 53 -1.35 2.74 6.95
N LEU A 54 -1.51 4.02 6.58
CA LEU A 54 -2.44 4.43 5.52
C LEU A 54 -2.04 3.88 4.15
N LEU A 55 -0.74 3.73 3.86
CA LEU A 55 -0.29 3.11 2.62
C LEU A 55 -0.78 1.66 2.54
N LEU A 56 -0.64 0.88 3.62
CA LEU A 56 -1.08 -0.50 3.63
C LEU A 56 -2.62 -0.59 3.57
N ASP A 57 -3.32 0.13 4.45
CA ASP A 57 -4.76 -0.03 4.62
C ASP A 57 -5.60 0.70 3.57
N GLU A 58 -5.26 1.94 3.23
CA GLU A 58 -6.10 2.76 2.33
C GLU A 58 -5.67 2.63 0.86
N VAL A 59 -4.40 2.32 0.60
CA VAL A 59 -3.87 2.24 -0.77
C VAL A 59 -3.74 0.79 -1.22
N TYR A 60 -2.99 -0.03 -0.49
CA TYR A 60 -2.68 -1.40 -0.94
C TYR A 60 -3.89 -2.31 -0.82
N ARG A 61 -4.64 -2.26 0.28
CA ARG A 61 -5.86 -3.06 0.44
C ARG A 61 -6.90 -2.71 -0.62
N LYS A 62 -7.13 -1.42 -0.91
CA LYS A 62 -8.05 -1.00 -1.98
C LYS A 62 -7.56 -1.40 -3.37
N ALA A 63 -6.27 -1.22 -3.66
CA ALA A 63 -5.68 -1.67 -4.92
C ALA A 63 -5.80 -3.19 -5.10
N LEU A 64 -5.63 -3.96 -4.02
CA LEU A 64 -5.82 -5.41 -4.02
C LEU A 64 -7.28 -5.77 -4.28
N ALA A 65 -8.26 -5.08 -3.67
CA ALA A 65 -9.68 -5.29 -3.94
C ALA A 65 -10.03 -5.09 -5.43
N ILE A 66 -9.52 -4.01 -6.04
CA ILE A 66 -9.70 -3.73 -7.47
C ILE A 66 -9.15 -4.88 -8.31
N LYS A 67 -7.91 -5.31 -8.02
CA LYS A 67 -7.28 -6.44 -8.75
C LYS A 67 -8.05 -7.75 -8.58
N ILE A 68 -8.56 -8.05 -7.39
CA ILE A 68 -9.42 -9.21 -7.16
C ILE A 68 -10.65 -9.13 -8.06
N SER A 69 -11.36 -7.99 -8.05
CA SER A 69 -12.56 -7.78 -8.89
C SER A 69 -12.27 -8.01 -10.37
N GLU A 70 -11.22 -7.37 -10.89
CA GLU A 70 -10.80 -7.53 -12.29
C GLU A 70 -10.45 -8.99 -12.64
N THR A 71 -9.80 -9.71 -11.72
CA THR A 71 -9.42 -11.11 -11.92
C THR A 71 -10.64 -12.03 -11.91
N VAL A 72 -11.61 -11.76 -11.02
CA VAL A 72 -12.88 -12.49 -10.96
C VAL A 72 -13.69 -12.26 -12.23
N GLU A 73 -13.81 -11.01 -12.68
CA GLU A 73 -14.52 -10.66 -13.93
C GLU A 73 -13.85 -11.28 -15.17
N ALA A 74 -12.53 -11.39 -15.17
CA ALA A 74 -11.79 -11.99 -16.28
C ALA A 74 -11.94 -13.52 -16.37
N CYS A 75 -12.33 -14.21 -15.29
CA CYS A 75 -12.51 -15.66 -15.25
C CYS A 75 -13.96 -16.07 -15.60
N PRO A 76 -14.20 -16.75 -16.74
CA PRO A 76 -15.54 -17.17 -17.16
C PRO A 76 -16.10 -18.39 -16.40
N GLY A 77 -15.47 -18.82 -15.30
CA GLY A 77 -15.89 -20.00 -14.51
C GLY A 77 -15.30 -21.35 -14.96
N ASN A 78 -14.41 -21.36 -15.96
CA ASN A 78 -13.59 -22.51 -16.37
C ASN A 78 -12.16 -22.07 -16.79
N CYS A 79 -11.56 -21.20 -15.98
CA CYS A 79 -10.22 -20.66 -16.11
C CYS A 79 -9.12 -21.46 -15.37
N GLY A 80 -9.46 -22.59 -14.74
CA GLY A 80 -8.51 -23.51 -14.09
C GLY A 80 -7.87 -22.98 -12.81
N ASN A 81 -8.35 -21.83 -12.31
CA ASN A 81 -7.87 -21.16 -11.09
C ASN A 81 -9.03 -20.63 -10.22
N GLU A 82 -10.26 -21.05 -10.46
CA GLU A 82 -11.50 -20.59 -9.81
C GLU A 82 -11.40 -20.73 -8.30
N GLY A 83 -10.98 -21.91 -7.83
CA GLY A 83 -10.85 -22.20 -6.40
C GLY A 83 -9.82 -21.29 -5.73
N ARG A 84 -8.74 -20.92 -6.43
CA ARG A 84 -7.71 -20.02 -5.89
C ARG A 84 -8.18 -18.57 -5.88
N ILE A 85 -8.86 -18.13 -6.94
CA ILE A 85 -9.46 -16.79 -7.04
C ILE A 85 -10.52 -16.60 -5.95
N GLU A 86 -11.41 -17.58 -5.77
CA GLU A 86 -12.45 -17.52 -4.74
C GLU A 86 -11.87 -17.57 -3.33
N PHE A 87 -10.83 -18.39 -3.11
CA PHE A 87 -10.10 -18.42 -1.84
C PHE A 87 -9.51 -17.05 -1.49
N ILE A 88 -8.79 -16.42 -2.43
CA ILE A 88 -8.20 -15.09 -2.22
C ILE A 88 -9.29 -14.05 -1.94
N ARG A 89 -10.42 -14.09 -2.66
CA ARG A 89 -11.55 -13.19 -2.43
C ARG A 89 -12.16 -13.35 -1.03
N LYS A 90 -12.31 -14.58 -0.54
CA LYS A 90 -12.86 -14.86 0.80
C LYS A 90 -11.91 -14.44 1.92
N GLN A 91 -10.60 -14.60 1.71
CA GLN A 91 -9.58 -14.26 2.70
C GLN A 91 -9.25 -12.77 2.73
N PHE A 92 -9.55 -12.03 1.65
CA PHE A 92 -9.23 -10.61 1.51
C PHE A 92 -9.59 -9.73 2.72
N PRO A 93 -10.79 -9.84 3.34
CA PRO A 93 -11.17 -9.00 4.48
C PRO A 93 -10.26 -9.19 5.70
N ASP A 94 -9.72 -10.40 5.86
CA ASP A 94 -8.96 -10.82 7.04
C ASP A 94 -7.43 -10.76 6.80
N LEU A 95 -6.99 -10.27 5.64
CA LEU A 95 -5.55 -10.17 5.33
C LEU A 95 -4.87 -9.13 6.22
N GLU A 96 -3.82 -9.57 6.89
CA GLU A 96 -2.90 -8.72 7.64
C GLU A 96 -2.18 -7.75 6.71
N LEU A 97 -1.96 -6.52 7.19
CA LEU A 97 -1.39 -5.42 6.41
C LEU A 97 -0.01 -5.78 5.81
N ASP A 98 0.81 -6.50 6.56
CA ASP A 98 2.17 -6.87 6.14
C ASP A 98 2.17 -7.90 5.00
N SER A 99 1.11 -8.69 4.88
CA SER A 99 0.94 -9.72 3.83
C SER A 99 0.39 -9.16 2.50
N LEU A 100 -0.10 -7.91 2.48
CA LEU A 100 -0.81 -7.35 1.34
C LEU A 100 0.05 -7.34 0.07
N THR A 101 1.34 -7.01 0.18
CA THR A 101 2.24 -6.92 -0.98
C THR A 101 2.51 -8.28 -1.63
N GLU A 102 2.52 -9.36 -0.85
CA GLU A 102 2.66 -10.74 -1.34
C GLU A 102 1.41 -11.16 -2.11
N LYS A 103 0.23 -10.87 -1.56
CA LYS A 103 -1.05 -11.16 -2.21
C LYS A 103 -1.25 -10.36 -3.49
N MET A 104 -0.79 -9.11 -3.52
CA MET A 104 -0.79 -8.31 -4.74
C MET A 104 0.04 -8.95 -5.86
N ARG A 105 1.22 -9.52 -5.55
CA ARG A 105 2.05 -10.24 -6.52
C ARG A 105 1.39 -11.52 -7.00
N GLU A 106 0.77 -12.26 -6.08
CA GLU A 106 0.06 -13.50 -6.39
C GLU A 106 -1.08 -13.27 -7.39
N ILE A 107 -1.90 -12.23 -7.18
CA ILE A 107 -2.99 -11.91 -8.11
C ILE A 107 -2.50 -11.45 -9.47
N ASP A 108 -1.45 -10.62 -9.52
CA ASP A 108 -0.89 -10.18 -10.81
C ASP A 108 -0.40 -11.38 -11.64
N ALA A 109 0.21 -12.37 -11.00
CA ALA A 109 0.64 -13.60 -11.67
C ALA A 109 -0.54 -14.43 -12.18
N LEU A 110 -1.64 -14.51 -11.43
CA LEU A 110 -2.87 -15.19 -11.88
C LEU A 110 -3.49 -14.46 -13.07
N LYS A 111 -3.63 -13.13 -13.00
CA LYS A 111 -4.17 -12.32 -14.10
C LYS A 111 -3.37 -12.51 -15.39
N ALA A 112 -2.03 -12.50 -15.32
CA ALA A 112 -1.17 -12.71 -16.47
C ALA A 112 -1.38 -14.10 -17.13
N LYS A 113 -1.57 -15.16 -16.32
CA LYS A 113 -1.89 -16.50 -16.83
C LYS A 113 -3.24 -16.55 -17.53
N LEU A 114 -4.23 -15.84 -17.00
CA LEU A 114 -5.58 -15.75 -17.59
C LEU A 114 -5.57 -15.02 -18.94
N GLU A 115 -4.80 -13.94 -19.06
CA GLU A 115 -4.67 -13.23 -20.34
C GLU A 115 -3.96 -14.08 -21.40
N ASN A 116 -2.95 -14.87 -21.03
CA ASN A 116 -2.31 -15.81 -21.94
C ASN A 116 -3.25 -16.93 -22.39
N HIS A 117 -4.15 -17.41 -21.51
CA HIS A 117 -5.17 -18.40 -21.87
C HIS A 117 -6.28 -17.86 -22.78
N LYS A 118 -6.55 -16.54 -22.77
CA LYS A 118 -7.50 -15.91 -23.69
C LYS A 118 -6.92 -15.68 -25.10
N ASN A 119 -5.60 -15.68 -25.24
CA ASN A 119 -4.88 -15.41 -26.50
C ASN A 119 -4.28 -16.67 -27.15
N ALA A 120 -4.59 -17.86 -26.63
CA ALA A 120 -4.19 -19.17 -27.15
C ALA A 120 -5.41 -19.92 -27.69
#